data_AF-A0A1E4KZU7-F1
#
_entry.id   AF-A0A1E4KZU7-F1
#
_cell.length_a   1.000
_cell.length_b   1.000
_cell.length_c   1.000
_cell.angle_alpha   90.00
_cell.angle_beta   90.00
_cell.angle_gamma   90.00
#
_symmetry.space_group_name_H-M   'P 1'
#
loop_
_entity.id
_entity.type
_entity.pdbx_description
1 polymer ?
#
loop_
_entity_poly.entity_id
_entity_poly.type
_entity_poly.pdbx_seq_one_letter_code
_entity_poly.pdbx_strand_id
1 'polypeptide(L)' 'MRKPEDEYLEKAGQLSEEETERLLARMRSKLTRRLENRKMSVQEAVAIQLEIEDEELQEWRARMAEIRKESKKKSP' A
#
# COMPACT_ATOMS: atom_id res chain seq x y z
N MET A 1 2.63 -3.94 16.50
CA MET A 1 1.86 -2.89 15.78
C MET A 1 2.70 -2.51 14.57
N ARG A 2 2.21 -2.66 13.32
CA ARG A 2 2.97 -2.21 12.13
C ARG A 2 3.07 -0.69 12.21
N LYS A 3 4.30 -0.18 12.22
CA LYS A 3 4.59 1.23 12.05
C LYS A 3 4.99 1.42 10.59
N PRO A 4 4.52 2.49 9.93
CA PRO A 4 5.00 2.80 8.59
C PRO A 4 6.49 3.12 8.64
N GLU A 5 7.21 2.83 7.56
CA GLU A 5 8.58 3.32 7.40
C GLU A 5 8.58 4.84 7.16
N ASP A 6 9.69 5.49 7.51
CA ASP A 6 9.82 6.95 7.44
C ASP A 6 9.58 7.49 6.03
N GLU A 7 9.99 6.75 5.00
CA GLU A 7 9.74 7.08 3.59
C GLU A 7 8.24 7.20 3.28
N TYR A 8 7.42 6.30 3.83
CA TYR A 8 5.98 6.32 3.62
C TYR A 8 5.29 7.40 4.44
N LEU A 9 5.85 7.77 5.60
CA LEU A 9 5.37 8.93 6.37
C LEU A 9 5.62 10.24 5.62
N GLU A 10 6.77 10.38 4.98
CA GLU A 10 7.09 11.54 4.14
C GLU A 10 6.16 11.60 2.92
N LYS A 11 6.01 10.48 2.19
CA LYS A 11 5.07 10.37 1.06
C LYS A 11 3.64 10.72 1.47
N ALA A 12 3.16 10.19 2.59
CA ALA A 12 1.83 10.49 3.09
C ALA A 12 1.64 11.98 3.42
N GLY A 13 2.69 12.66 3.89
CA GLY A 13 2.65 14.10 4.17
C GLY A 13 2.64 14.98 2.91
N GLN A 14 2.99 14.44 1.74
CA GLN A 14 3.01 15.16 0.47
C GLN A 14 1.72 14.99 -0.35
N LEU A 15 0.80 14.12 0.09
CA LEU A 15 -0.46 13.89 -0.60
C LEU A 15 -1.43 15.05 -0.44
N SER A 16 -2.20 15.31 -1.49
CA SER A 16 -3.36 16.19 -1.40
C SER A 16 -4.46 15.57 -0.53
N GLU A 17 -5.42 16.40 -0.14
CA GLU A 17 -6.61 15.97 0.60
C GLU A 17 -7.41 14.93 -0.20
N GLU A 18 -7.61 15.14 -1.50
CA GLU A 18 -8.33 14.19 -2.36
C GLU A 18 -7.60 12.83 -2.47
N GLU A 19 -6.27 12.84 -2.62
CA GLU A 19 -5.48 11.60 -2.66
C GLU A 19 -5.54 10.85 -1.33
N THR A 20 -5.51 11.60 -0.23
CA THR A 20 -5.65 11.06 1.13
C THR A 20 -7.03 10.43 1.31
N GLU A 21 -8.11 11.13 0.97
CA GLU A 21 -9.48 10.59 1.07
C GLU A 21 -9.66 9.33 0.22
N ARG A 22 -9.12 9.33 -1.00
CA ARG A 22 -9.15 8.16 -1.90
C ARG A 22 -8.42 6.96 -1.28
N LEU A 23 -7.28 7.18 -0.63
CA LEU A 23 -6.55 6.14 0.10
C LEU A 23 -7.34 5.63 1.29
N LEU A 24 -7.93 6.52 2.09
CA LEU A 24 -8.76 6.14 3.23
C LEU A 24 -9.99 5.33 2.81
N ALA A 25 -10.62 5.66 1.68
CA ALA A 25 -11.79 4.95 1.17
C ALA A 25 -11.50 3.49 0.78
N ARG A 26 -10.28 3.20 0.31
CA ARG A 26 -9.84 1.85 -0.07
C ARG A 26 -9.04 1.13 1.03
N MET A 27 -8.88 1.75 2.20
CA MET A 27 -8.14 1.15 3.30
C MET A 27 -8.75 -0.19 3.73
N ARG A 28 -7.87 -1.14 4.05
CA ARG A 28 -8.28 -2.43 4.61
C ARG A 28 -9.01 -2.23 5.95
N SER A 29 -10.09 -2.97 6.17
CA SER A 29 -10.98 -2.86 7.33
C SER A 29 -10.30 -2.84 8.71
N LYS A 30 -9.21 -3.60 8.89
CA LYS A 30 -8.41 -3.61 10.13
C LYS A 30 -7.68 -2.30 10.39
N LEU A 31 -7.28 -1.57 9.35
CA LEU A 31 -6.62 -0.26 9.46
C LEU A 31 -7.67 0.83 9.73
N THR A 32 -8.80 0.80 9.04
CA THR A 32 -9.95 1.70 9.30
C THR A 32 -10.41 1.63 10.75
N ARG A 33 -10.62 0.42 11.28
CA ARG A 33 -10.99 0.22 12.69
C ARG A 33 -9.95 0.77 13.68
N ARG A 34 -8.66 0.82 13.31
CA ARG A 34 -7.60 1.37 14.17
C ARG A 34 -7.63 2.90 14.19
N LEU A 35 -7.86 3.50 13.02
CA LEU A 35 -8.04 4.94 12.86
C LEU A 35 -9.25 5.43 13.67
N GLU A 36 -10.40 4.74 13.55
CA GLU A 36 -11.63 5.06 14.29
C GLU A 36 -11.45 5.01 15.81
N ASN A 37 -10.66 4.05 16.30
CA ASN A 37 -10.34 3.93 17.72
C ASN A 37 -9.31 4.96 18.21
N ARG A 38 -8.92 5.95 17.38
CA ARG A 38 -7.91 6.99 17.65
C ARG A 38 -6.56 6.44 18.12
N LYS A 39 -6.25 5.19 17.77
CA LYS A 39 -4.96 4.54 18.11
C LYS A 39 -3.84 4.89 17.13
N MET A 40 -4.14 5.73 16.13
CA MET A 40 -3.27 6.06 15.01
C MET A 40 -3.78 7.36 14.37
N SER A 41 -2.86 8.17 13.84
CA SER A 41 -3.19 9.35 13.05
C SER A 41 -3.58 8.99 11.61
N VAL A 42 -4.23 9.94 10.91
CA VAL A 42 -4.54 9.79 9.48
C VAL A 42 -3.26 9.59 8.67
N GLN A 43 -2.22 10.37 8.94
CA GLN A 43 -0.94 10.27 8.23
C GLN A 43 -0.29 8.90 8.40
N GLU A 44 -0.26 8.35 9.63
CA GLU A 44 0.26 7.00 9.84
C GLU A 44 -0.59 5.93 9.14
N ALA A 45 -1.91 6.08 9.13
CA ALA A 45 -2.81 5.15 8.46
C ALA A 45 -2.59 5.17 6.93
N VAL A 46 -2.48 6.36 6.35
CA VAL A 46 -2.20 6.57 4.92
C VAL A 46 -0.83 6.01 4.55
N ALA A 47 0.20 6.26 5.37
CA ALA A 47 1.54 5.73 5.17
C ALA A 47 1.56 4.19 5.17
N ILE A 48 0.88 3.56 6.12
CA ILE A 48 0.75 2.09 6.16
C ILE A 48 -0.02 1.57 4.94
N GLN A 49 -1.06 2.27 4.49
CA GLN A 49 -1.84 1.86 3.32
C GLN A 49 -1.00 1.94 2.04
N LEU A 50 -0.21 2.99 1.87
CA LEU A 50 0.74 3.12 0.75
C LEU A 50 1.78 1.99 0.74
N GLU A 51 2.35 1.68 1.90
CA GLU A 51 3.33 0.60 2.06
C GLU A 51 2.74 -0.75 1.65
N ILE A 52 1.51 -1.06 2.08
CA ILE A 52 0.81 -2.29 1.69
C ILE A 52 0.57 -2.35 0.18
N GLU A 53 0.11 -1.25 -0.41
CA GLU A 53 -0.17 -1.22 -1.85
C GLU A 53 1.10 -1.35 -2.69
N ASP A 54 2.24 -0.79 -2.25
CA ASP A 54 3.50 -0.98 -2.95
C ASP A 54 4.00 -2.43 -2.82
N GLU A 55 3.91 -3.05 -1.63
CA GLU A 55 4.21 -4.47 -1.44
C GLU A 55 3.40 -5.37 -2.38
N GLU A 56 2.08 -5.15 -2.43
CA GLU A 56 1.16 -5.89 -3.31
C GLU A 56 1.51 -5.68 -4.79
N LEU A 57 1.86 -4.45 -5.18
CA LEU A 57 2.25 -4.12 -6.54
C LEU A 57 3.58 -4.80 -6.93
N GLN A 58 4.56 -4.82 -6.03
CA GLN A 58 5.85 -5.49 -6.27
C GLN A 58 5.66 -7.01 -6.36
N GLU A 59 4.86 -7.61 -5.49
CA GLU A 59 4.53 -9.04 -5.55
C GLU A 59 3.85 -9.39 -6.88
N TRP A 60 2.87 -8.59 -7.31
CA TRP A 60 2.21 -8.77 -8.60
C TRP A 60 3.19 -8.67 -9.77
N ARG A 61 4.08 -7.66 -9.77
CA ARG A 61 5.12 -7.50 -10.80
C ARG A 61 6.06 -8.69 -10.86
N ALA A 62 6.50 -9.21 -9.71
CA ALA A 62 7.36 -10.38 -9.63
C ALA A 62 6.68 -11.61 -10.23
N ARG A 63 5.43 -11.89 -9.81
CA ARG A 63 4.63 -13.00 -10.33
C ARG A 63 4.40 -12.90 -11.84
N MET A 64 4.10 -11.70 -12.34
CA MET A 64 3.92 -11.47 -13.78
C MET A 64 5.22 -11.65 -14.56
N ALA A 65 6.38 -11.28 -13.99
CA ALA A 65 7.67 -11.51 -14.60
C ALA A 65 7.99 -13.01 -14.69
N GLU A 66 7.66 -13.80 -13.67
CA GLU A 66 7.79 -15.26 -13.69
C GLU A 66 6.92 -15.90 -14.78
N ILE A 67 5.63 -15.56 -14.83
CA ILE A 67 4.69 -16.06 -15.85
C ILE A 67 5.21 -15.74 -17.26
N ARG A 68 5.72 -14.52 -17.48
CA ARG A 68 6.31 -14.10 -18.78
C ARG A 68 7.57 -14.90 -19.14
N LYS A 69 8.42 -15.24 -18.15
CA LYS A 69 9.61 -16.08 -18.38
C LYS A 69 9.22 -17.51 -18.73
N GLU A 70 8.24 -18.07 -18.03
CA GLU A 70 7.76 -19.44 -18.29
C GLU A 70 7.05 -19.57 -19.65
N SER A 71 6.26 -18.57 -20.04
CA SER A 71 5.61 -18.56 -21.35
C SER A 71 6.62 -18.44 -22.50
N LYS A 72 7.70 -17.65 -22.35
CA LYS A 72 8.80 -17.63 -23.32
C LYS A 72 9.58 -18.95 -23.41
N LYS A 73 9.68 -19.70 -22.31
CA LYS A 73 10.34 -21.03 -22.30
C LYS A 73 9.49 -22.13 -22.93
N LYS A 74 8.17 -21.93 -23.05
CA LYS A 74 7.22 -22.90 -23.62
C LYS A 74 6.87 -22.66 -25.09
N SER A 75 7.39 -21.60 -25.72
CA SER A 75 7.32 -21.42 -27.17
C SER A 75 8.53 -22.11 -27.84
N PRO A 76 8.31 -23.06 -28.78
CA PRO A 76 9.37 -23.66 -29.58
C PRO A 76 10.03 -22.67 -30.55
#